data_AF-A0AAN7GAZ5-F1
#
_entry.id   AF-A0AAN7GAZ5-F1
#
_cell.length_a   1.000
_cell.length_b   1.000
_cell.length_c   1.000
_cell.angle_alpha   90.00
_cell.angle_beta   90.00
_cell.angle_gamma   90.00
#
_symmetry.space_group_name_H-M   'P 1'
#
loop_
_entity.id
_entity.type
_entity.pdbx_description
1 polymer ?
#
loop_
_entity_poly.entity_id
_entity_poly.type
_entity_poly.pdbx_seq_one_letter_code
_entity_poly.pdbx_strand_id
1 'polypeptide(L)'
;MKLVSLILLFLAFLLGTTAEQCGTQAGGAVCPNGLCCSQFGWCGNTNDYCGNGCQSQCSSGGSPTTPSPTTPSGGSGGDVSSLISASLFDQMLKYKNDPRCKSNGFYTYNAFITAAKSFNGFGTTGDETTRKRELAAFLAQTSHETTGGWASAPDGPYAWGYCFITENNKQTYCTPTDWPCASGKQYYGRGPIQLTHNYNYGQAGSAIGTDLINNPDLVATDPTISFKTAMWFWMTPQASKPSSHNVIIGSWTPSAIDTSAGRVPGYGVITNIINGGLECGHGSDPRVADRIGFYKRYCDILGVSYGDNLDCYNQSHFA
;
A
#
# COMPACT_ATOMS: atom_id res chain seq x y z
N MET A 1 -38.61 45.07 -39.70
CA MET A 1 -39.27 44.88 -38.38
C MET A 1 -39.98 43.54 -38.39
N LYS A 2 -39.81 42.77 -37.29
CA LYS A 2 -40.44 41.47 -36.96
C LYS A 2 -39.83 40.26 -37.66
N LEU A 3 -39.51 39.16 -37.00
CA LEU A 3 -39.37 38.83 -35.59
C LEU A 3 -38.58 37.50 -35.54
N VAL A 4 -37.69 37.40 -34.57
CA VAL A 4 -36.86 36.24 -34.22
C VAL A 4 -37.71 34.96 -34.14
N SER A 5 -37.32 33.90 -34.87
CA SER A 5 -37.78 32.53 -34.60
C SER A 5 -36.60 31.72 -34.09
N LEU A 6 -36.61 31.54 -32.77
CA LEU A 6 -35.64 30.80 -31.98
C LEU A 6 -35.92 29.29 -32.17
N ILE A 7 -35.05 28.58 -32.91
CA ILE A 7 -35.09 27.11 -32.97
C ILE A 7 -34.32 26.58 -31.76
N LEU A 8 -35.05 26.22 -30.70
CA LEU A 8 -34.54 25.45 -29.56
C LEU A 8 -34.39 23.98 -30.00
N LEU A 9 -33.18 23.60 -30.43
CA LEU A 9 -32.80 22.21 -30.59
C LEU A 9 -32.49 21.63 -29.20
N PHE A 10 -33.49 21.07 -28.52
CA PHE A 10 -33.26 20.18 -27.38
C PHE A 10 -32.82 18.83 -27.92
N LEU A 11 -31.51 18.68 -28.16
CA LEU A 11 -30.90 17.36 -28.34
C LEU A 11 -30.60 16.81 -26.95
N ALA A 12 -31.56 16.10 -26.36
CA ALA A 12 -31.28 15.25 -25.21
C ALA A 12 -30.36 14.11 -25.68
N PHE A 13 -29.05 14.26 -25.44
CA PHE A 13 -28.13 13.13 -25.46
C PHE A 13 -28.55 12.19 -24.32
N LEU A 14 -29.43 11.25 -24.63
CA LEU A 14 -29.49 9.98 -23.93
C LEU A 14 -28.14 9.31 -24.18
N LEU A 15 -27.20 9.51 -23.27
CA LEU A 15 -26.12 8.56 -23.05
C LEU A 15 -26.81 7.27 -22.62
N GLY A 16 -27.20 6.46 -23.60
CA GLY A 16 -27.52 5.07 -23.37
C GLY A 16 -26.25 4.41 -22.87
N THR A 17 -26.10 4.34 -21.55
CA THR A 17 -25.23 3.34 -20.95
C THR A 17 -25.78 2.01 -21.42
N THR A 18 -25.12 1.37 -22.38
CA THR A 18 -25.44 0.00 -22.77
C THR A 18 -25.21 -0.85 -21.53
N ALA A 19 -26.28 -1.14 -20.80
CA ALA A 19 -26.22 -2.14 -19.77
C ALA A 19 -25.85 -3.45 -20.47
N GLU A 20 -24.79 -4.12 -20.01
CA GLU A 20 -24.36 -5.38 -20.59
C GLU A 20 -25.27 -6.50 -20.08
N GLN A 21 -25.74 -7.35 -20.99
CA GLN A 21 -26.60 -8.48 -20.66
C GLN A 21 -25.78 -9.70 -20.22
N CYS A 22 -26.34 -10.48 -19.30
CA CYS A 22 -25.69 -11.64 -18.70
C CYS A 22 -26.72 -12.71 -18.29
N GLY A 23 -26.26 -13.86 -17.83
CA GLY A 23 -27.11 -14.89 -17.24
C GLY A 23 -27.92 -15.65 -18.28
N THR A 24 -29.01 -16.28 -17.84
CA THR A 24 -29.88 -17.14 -18.67
C THR A 24 -30.49 -16.40 -19.86
N GLN A 25 -30.71 -15.08 -19.72
CA GLN A 25 -31.22 -14.20 -20.77
C GLN A 25 -30.18 -13.93 -21.88
N ALA A 26 -28.90 -14.21 -21.61
CA ALA A 26 -27.77 -14.00 -22.52
C ALA A 26 -26.95 -15.29 -22.73
N GLY A 27 -27.59 -16.45 -22.73
CA GLY A 27 -26.94 -17.74 -23.02
C GLY A 27 -25.89 -18.17 -21.99
N GLY A 28 -26.00 -17.69 -20.74
CA GLY A 28 -25.05 -17.98 -19.66
C GLY A 28 -23.84 -17.05 -19.63
N ALA A 29 -23.84 -15.95 -20.39
CA ALA A 29 -22.76 -14.97 -20.37
C ALA A 29 -22.52 -14.42 -18.94
N VAL A 30 -21.25 -14.27 -18.57
CA VAL A 30 -20.83 -13.61 -17.33
C VAL A 30 -20.54 -12.14 -17.60
N CYS A 31 -20.72 -11.30 -16.60
CA CYS A 31 -20.40 -9.88 -16.74
C CYS A 31 -18.88 -9.65 -16.77
N PRO A 32 -18.39 -8.71 -17.58
CA PRO A 32 -16.99 -8.31 -17.54
C PRO A 32 -16.68 -7.60 -16.22
N ASN A 33 -15.38 -7.51 -15.91
CA ASN A 33 -14.86 -6.82 -14.72
C ASN A 33 -15.41 -7.35 -13.38
N GLY A 34 -15.91 -8.59 -13.34
CA GLY A 34 -16.37 -9.24 -12.10
C GLY A 34 -17.69 -8.71 -11.54
N LEU A 35 -18.47 -7.95 -12.33
CA LEU A 35 -19.77 -7.39 -11.91
C LEU A 35 -20.80 -8.50 -11.67
N CYS A 36 -21.72 -8.30 -10.74
CA CYS A 36 -22.78 -9.26 -10.49
C CYS A 36 -23.79 -9.28 -11.64
N CYS A 37 -24.27 -10.46 -11.99
CA CYS A 37 -25.38 -10.64 -12.92
C CYS A 37 -26.70 -10.73 -12.15
N SER A 38 -27.55 -9.71 -12.27
CA SER A 38 -28.86 -9.66 -11.60
C SER A 38 -29.79 -10.80 -12.04
N GLN A 39 -30.86 -11.04 -11.28
CA GLN A 39 -31.93 -11.98 -11.67
C GLN A 39 -32.58 -11.66 -13.03
N PHE A 40 -32.44 -10.42 -13.51
CA PHE A 40 -33.00 -9.94 -14.77
C PHE A 40 -32.02 -9.98 -15.94
N GLY A 41 -30.80 -10.47 -15.72
CA GLY A 41 -29.81 -10.67 -16.77
C GLY A 41 -29.05 -9.40 -17.16
N TRP A 42 -28.76 -8.54 -16.17
CA TRP A 42 -27.99 -7.31 -16.36
C TRP A 42 -26.82 -7.24 -15.39
N CYS A 43 -25.73 -6.63 -15.85
CA CYS A 43 -24.50 -6.44 -15.09
C CYS A 43 -24.50 -5.20 -14.20
N GLY A 44 -24.08 -5.35 -12.94
CA GLY A 44 -23.95 -4.24 -11.99
C GLY A 44 -23.30 -4.64 -10.67
N ASN A 45 -23.12 -3.67 -9.77
CA ASN A 45 -22.39 -3.86 -8.50
C ASN A 45 -23.18 -3.40 -7.26
N THR A 46 -24.48 -3.14 -7.38
CA THR A 46 -25.35 -2.82 -6.24
C THR A 46 -26.08 -4.07 -5.73
N ASN A 47 -26.75 -3.98 -4.59
CA ASN A 47 -27.51 -5.10 -4.00
C ASN A 47 -28.62 -5.62 -4.93
N ASP A 48 -29.16 -4.79 -5.83
CA ASP A 48 -30.16 -5.21 -6.82
C ASP A 48 -29.58 -6.20 -7.86
N TYR A 49 -28.26 -6.18 -8.04
CA TYR A 49 -27.52 -7.05 -8.96
C TYR A 49 -26.84 -8.21 -8.24
N CYS A 50 -26.32 -7.97 -7.04
CA CYS A 50 -25.53 -8.94 -6.27
C CYS A 50 -26.34 -9.70 -5.21
N GLY A 51 -27.53 -9.23 -4.89
CA GLY A 51 -28.38 -9.78 -3.83
C GLY A 51 -29.18 -11.00 -4.25
N ASN A 52 -30.35 -11.17 -3.62
CA ASN A 52 -31.19 -12.35 -3.82
C ASN A 52 -31.63 -12.49 -5.29
N GLY A 53 -31.44 -13.68 -5.86
CA GLY A 53 -31.73 -13.96 -7.28
C GLY A 53 -30.58 -13.66 -8.25
N CYS A 54 -29.43 -13.19 -7.78
CA CYS A 54 -28.25 -13.04 -8.63
C CYS A 54 -27.85 -14.37 -9.31
N GLN A 55 -27.56 -14.30 -10.60
CA GLN A 55 -27.30 -15.46 -11.47
C GLN A 55 -25.80 -15.83 -11.54
N SER A 56 -24.88 -14.87 -11.46
CA SER A 56 -23.43 -15.11 -11.48
C SER A 56 -22.65 -13.93 -10.88
N GLN A 57 -21.44 -14.21 -10.35
CA GLN A 57 -20.54 -13.21 -9.75
C GLN A 57 -21.17 -12.43 -8.56
N CYS A 58 -22.02 -13.09 -7.78
CA CYS A 58 -22.89 -12.46 -6.75
C CYS A 58 -22.17 -11.99 -5.49
N SER A 59 -20.95 -12.47 -5.25
CA SER A 59 -20.17 -12.14 -4.06
C SER A 59 -19.41 -10.81 -4.16
N SER A 60 -19.57 -10.07 -5.27
CA SER A 60 -18.77 -8.87 -5.60
C SER A 60 -19.38 -7.53 -5.16
N GLY A 61 -20.55 -7.50 -4.51
CA GLY A 61 -21.19 -6.25 -4.07
C GLY A 61 -21.91 -6.39 -2.74
N GLY A 62 -21.41 -5.74 -1.69
CA GLY A 62 -21.96 -5.83 -0.32
C GLY A 62 -22.26 -4.50 0.35
N SER A 63 -23.55 -4.25 0.65
CA SER A 63 -24.10 -3.46 1.78
C SER A 63 -25.65 -3.50 1.75
N PRO A 64 -26.44 -3.24 2.83
CA PRO A 64 -26.19 -3.13 4.29
C PRO A 64 -27.21 -3.87 5.25
N THR A 65 -26.81 -4.15 6.51
CA THR A 65 -27.59 -4.34 7.81
C THR A 65 -28.64 -5.48 7.95
N THR A 66 -28.92 -6.18 9.08
CA THR A 66 -29.17 -5.80 10.52
C THR A 66 -29.26 -7.09 11.45
N PRO A 67 -29.62 -7.08 12.78
CA PRO A 67 -28.82 -7.69 13.87
C PRO A 67 -29.47 -8.86 14.66
N SER A 68 -28.66 -9.69 15.35
CA SER A 68 -29.08 -10.47 16.56
C SER A 68 -27.89 -11.18 17.25
N PRO A 69 -27.99 -11.59 18.53
CA PRO A 69 -27.02 -11.21 19.56
C PRO A 69 -26.09 -12.32 20.08
N THR A 70 -25.01 -11.85 20.71
CA THR A 70 -24.16 -12.48 21.75
C THR A 70 -23.42 -13.78 21.44
N THR A 71 -22.10 -13.69 21.19
CA THR A 71 -21.03 -14.03 22.18
C THR A 71 -19.64 -13.64 21.64
N PRO A 72 -18.68 -13.23 22.49
CA PRO A 72 -17.40 -12.67 22.05
C PRO A 72 -16.32 -13.75 21.90
N SER A 73 -15.80 -13.94 20.69
CA SER A 73 -14.51 -14.60 20.49
C SER A 73 -13.90 -14.24 19.14
N GLY A 74 -12.68 -13.69 19.18
CA GLY A 74 -11.66 -13.74 18.13
C GLY A 74 -12.02 -13.20 16.74
N GLY A 75 -11.69 -11.93 16.49
CA GLY A 75 -11.94 -11.24 15.22
C GLY A 75 -11.42 -11.97 13.99
N SER A 76 -12.32 -12.29 13.07
CA SER A 76 -12.00 -12.67 11.70
C SER A 76 -11.38 -11.44 11.01
N GLY A 77 -10.11 -11.56 10.59
CA GLY A 77 -9.38 -10.47 9.93
C GLY A 77 -10.07 -10.05 8.63
N GLY A 78 -10.53 -8.80 8.57
CA GLY A 78 -11.07 -8.21 7.34
C GLY A 78 -9.99 -8.04 6.28
N ASP A 79 -10.38 -7.97 5.00
CA ASP A 79 -9.48 -7.63 3.89
C ASP A 79 -8.93 -6.20 4.07
N VAL A 80 -7.69 -5.94 3.62
CA VAL A 80 -7.08 -4.60 3.70
C VAL A 80 -7.97 -3.54 3.02
N SER A 81 -8.70 -3.93 1.98
CA SER A 81 -9.66 -3.09 1.28
C SER A 81 -10.81 -2.56 2.15
N SER A 82 -11.10 -3.19 3.31
CA SER A 82 -12.10 -2.68 4.25
C SER A 82 -11.58 -1.51 5.10
N LEU A 83 -10.26 -1.30 5.16
CA LEU A 83 -9.61 -0.25 5.95
C LEU A 83 -9.21 0.96 5.11
N ILE A 84 -8.89 0.73 3.83
CA ILE A 84 -8.44 1.76 2.91
C ILE A 84 -9.14 1.61 1.57
N SER A 85 -10.05 2.54 1.26
CA SER A 85 -10.68 2.63 -0.05
C SER A 85 -9.71 3.20 -1.08
N ALA A 86 -10.04 3.09 -2.37
CA ALA A 86 -9.30 3.75 -3.44
C ALA A 86 -9.23 5.28 -3.23
N SER A 87 -10.32 5.92 -2.82
CA SER A 87 -10.36 7.35 -2.53
C SER A 87 -9.47 7.73 -1.34
N LEU A 88 -9.41 6.91 -0.31
CA LEU A 88 -8.56 7.15 0.85
C LEU A 88 -7.08 6.94 0.51
N PHE A 89 -6.76 5.91 -0.27
CA PHE A 89 -5.43 5.69 -0.83
C PHE A 89 -4.97 6.87 -1.69
N ASP A 90 -5.85 7.42 -2.53
CA ASP A 90 -5.58 8.61 -3.32
C ASP A 90 -5.44 9.87 -2.45
N GLN A 91 -6.21 10.00 -1.37
CA GLN A 91 -6.07 11.11 -0.42
C GLN A 91 -4.73 11.06 0.34
N MET A 92 -4.33 9.87 0.77
CA MET A 92 -3.04 9.66 1.43
C MET A 92 -1.90 9.95 0.44
N LEU A 93 -1.96 9.40 -0.77
CA LEU A 93 -0.94 9.56 -1.81
C LEU A 93 -1.33 10.61 -2.86
N LYS A 94 -1.72 11.81 -2.39
CA LYS A 94 -2.38 12.86 -3.18
C LYS A 94 -1.64 13.23 -4.46
N TYR A 95 -0.32 13.41 -4.39
CA TYR A 95 0.48 13.87 -5.53
C TYR A 95 1.28 12.78 -6.24
N LYS A 96 1.05 11.48 -5.96
CA LYS A 96 1.78 10.39 -6.63
C LYS A 96 1.64 10.41 -8.17
N ASN A 97 0.53 10.94 -8.68
CA ASN A 97 0.23 11.07 -10.11
C ASN A 97 0.43 12.50 -10.64
N ASP A 98 1.09 13.37 -9.88
CA ASP A 98 1.43 14.70 -10.37
C ASP A 98 2.44 14.59 -11.53
N PRO A 99 2.33 15.39 -12.61
CA PRO A 99 3.29 15.38 -13.71
C PRO A 99 4.75 15.64 -13.31
N ARG A 100 5.00 16.23 -12.13
CA ARG A 100 6.34 16.41 -11.57
C ARG A 100 6.94 15.11 -11.03
N CYS A 101 6.12 14.12 -10.72
CA CYS A 101 6.55 12.83 -10.20
C CYS A 101 6.95 11.86 -11.30
N LYS A 102 8.06 11.15 -11.08
CA LYS A 102 8.58 10.13 -11.99
C LYS A 102 7.74 8.85 -11.97
N SER A 103 6.92 8.68 -10.94
CA SER A 103 6.00 7.57 -10.74
C SER A 103 4.62 7.77 -11.35
N ASN A 104 4.34 8.89 -12.03
CA ASN A 104 3.00 9.23 -12.47
C ASN A 104 2.31 8.09 -13.25
N GLY A 105 1.21 7.56 -12.69
CA GLY A 105 0.44 6.45 -13.26
C GLY A 105 0.93 5.05 -12.89
N PHE A 106 2.05 4.91 -12.17
CA PHE A 106 2.62 3.62 -11.80
C PHE A 106 1.95 3.00 -10.56
N TYR A 107 1.89 3.74 -9.45
CA TYR A 107 1.37 3.23 -8.18
C TYR A 107 -0.15 3.27 -8.11
N THR A 108 -0.80 2.16 -8.46
CA THR A 108 -2.26 2.04 -8.45
C THR A 108 -2.78 1.37 -7.18
N TYR A 109 -4.00 1.74 -6.76
CA TYR A 109 -4.70 1.08 -5.66
C TYR A 109 -4.88 -0.43 -5.91
N ASN A 110 -5.21 -0.83 -7.14
CA ASN A 110 -5.40 -2.25 -7.49
C ASN A 110 -4.11 -3.06 -7.35
N ALA A 111 -2.95 -2.48 -7.71
CA ALA A 111 -1.65 -3.12 -7.49
C ALA A 111 -1.35 -3.27 -5.99
N PHE A 112 -1.64 -2.23 -5.20
CA PHE A 112 -1.48 -2.27 -3.73
C PHE A 112 -2.34 -3.37 -3.10
N ILE A 113 -3.63 -3.43 -3.40
CA ILE A 113 -4.53 -4.46 -2.84
C ILE A 113 -4.17 -5.87 -3.34
N THR A 114 -3.83 -6.03 -4.62
CA THR A 114 -3.39 -7.33 -5.17
C THR A 114 -2.12 -7.81 -4.46
N ALA A 115 -1.16 -6.91 -4.20
CA ALA A 115 0.02 -7.24 -3.43
C ALA A 115 -0.33 -7.60 -1.98
N ALA A 116 -1.15 -6.80 -1.30
CA ALA A 116 -1.56 -7.02 0.09
C ALA A 116 -2.16 -8.41 0.32
N LYS A 117 -2.99 -8.89 -0.61
CA LYS A 117 -3.59 -10.23 -0.58
C LYS A 117 -2.58 -11.38 -0.62
N SER A 118 -1.32 -11.11 -0.98
CA SER A 118 -0.25 -12.11 -0.98
C SER A 118 0.47 -12.22 0.37
N PHE A 119 0.17 -11.35 1.35
CA PHE A 119 0.84 -11.31 2.65
C PHE A 119 -0.17 -11.42 3.80
N ASN A 120 -0.43 -12.66 4.23
CA ASN A 120 -1.30 -12.93 5.37
C ASN A 120 -0.83 -12.15 6.62
N GLY A 121 -1.76 -11.45 7.26
CA GLY A 121 -1.49 -10.64 8.46
C GLY A 121 -1.31 -9.15 8.19
N PHE A 122 -0.79 -8.77 7.00
CA PHE A 122 -0.56 -7.36 6.66
C PHE A 122 -1.88 -6.59 6.66
N GLY A 123 -2.05 -5.65 7.58
CA GLY A 123 -3.28 -4.85 7.72
C GLY A 123 -4.50 -5.68 8.12
N THR A 124 -4.33 -6.93 8.56
CA THR A 124 -5.43 -7.83 8.96
C THR A 124 -5.28 -8.38 10.38
N THR A 125 -4.16 -8.08 11.07
CA THR A 125 -3.86 -8.56 12.43
C THR A 125 -4.22 -7.51 13.49
N GLY A 126 -4.85 -7.95 14.58
CA GLY A 126 -5.23 -7.09 15.70
C GLY A 126 -6.58 -6.37 15.50
N ASP A 127 -6.86 -5.43 16.41
CA ASP A 127 -8.06 -4.58 16.33
C ASP A 127 -7.98 -3.56 15.18
N GLU A 128 -9.10 -2.92 14.86
CA GLU A 128 -9.17 -1.97 13.74
C GLU A 128 -8.15 -0.81 13.88
N THR A 129 -7.94 -0.32 15.09
CA THR A 129 -6.96 0.73 15.39
C THR A 129 -5.54 0.27 15.03
N THR A 130 -5.19 -0.95 15.42
CA THR A 130 -3.89 -1.56 15.14
C THR A 130 -3.68 -1.74 13.63
N ARG A 131 -4.69 -2.25 12.93
CA ARG A 131 -4.62 -2.44 11.47
C ARG A 131 -4.49 -1.12 10.71
N LYS A 132 -5.24 -0.08 11.12
CA LYS A 132 -5.10 1.28 10.56
C LYS A 132 -3.71 1.87 10.85
N ARG A 133 -3.19 1.65 12.06
CA ARG A 133 -1.85 2.11 12.44
C ARG A 133 -0.76 1.42 11.63
N GLU A 134 -0.89 0.12 11.37
CA GLU A 134 0.01 -0.60 10.47
C GLU A 134 -0.03 -0.01 9.06
N LEU A 135 -1.22 0.23 8.48
CA LEU A 135 -1.33 0.85 7.16
C LEU A 135 -0.70 2.25 7.11
N ALA A 136 -0.95 3.08 8.13
CA ALA A 136 -0.30 4.38 8.25
C ALA A 136 1.23 4.25 8.29
N ALA A 137 1.75 3.33 9.12
CA ALA A 137 3.19 3.16 9.30
C ALA A 137 3.87 2.66 8.03
N PHE A 138 3.30 1.64 7.37
CA PHE A 138 3.81 1.11 6.11
C PHE A 138 3.84 2.18 5.02
N LEU A 139 2.71 2.86 4.80
CA LEU A 139 2.60 3.91 3.78
C LEU A 139 3.51 5.09 4.10
N ALA A 140 3.72 5.42 5.37
CA ALA A 140 4.58 6.54 5.77
C ALA A 140 6.05 6.26 5.51
N GLN A 141 6.54 5.09 5.90
CA GLN A 141 7.92 4.70 5.64
C GLN A 141 8.20 4.67 4.14
N THR A 142 7.34 4.01 3.38
CA THR A 142 7.49 3.93 1.92
C THR A 142 7.27 5.27 1.21
N SER A 143 6.46 6.17 1.77
CA SER A 143 6.34 7.54 1.28
C SER A 143 7.62 8.33 1.45
N HIS A 144 8.32 8.17 2.59
CA HIS A 144 9.63 8.78 2.80
C HIS A 144 10.65 8.30 1.77
N GLU A 145 10.77 6.98 1.58
CA GLU A 145 11.70 6.38 0.60
C GLU A 145 11.50 6.90 -0.83
N THR A 146 10.30 7.37 -1.15
CA THR A 146 9.89 7.77 -2.49
C THR A 146 9.42 9.22 -2.56
N THR A 147 9.74 10.03 -1.55
CA THR A 147 9.18 11.39 -1.40
C THR A 147 9.67 12.32 -2.51
N GLY A 148 8.74 13.09 -3.08
CA GLY A 148 9.02 14.26 -3.90
C GLY A 148 8.70 15.57 -3.18
N GLY A 149 8.47 15.53 -1.87
CA GLY A 149 8.06 16.68 -1.08
C GLY A 149 9.18 17.67 -0.81
N TRP A 150 8.80 18.94 -0.66
CA TRP A 150 9.67 20.00 -0.18
C TRP A 150 8.88 20.89 0.79
N ALA A 151 9.57 21.74 1.56
CA ALA A 151 8.95 22.49 2.66
C ALA A 151 7.74 23.35 2.24
N SER A 152 7.74 23.90 1.03
CA SER A 152 6.66 24.72 0.45
C SER A 152 5.83 23.99 -0.61
N ALA A 153 5.84 22.66 -0.62
CA ALA A 153 5.06 21.89 -1.59
C ALA A 153 3.55 22.12 -1.40
N PRO A 154 2.75 22.07 -2.49
CA PRO A 154 1.30 22.09 -2.37
C PRO A 154 0.80 21.03 -1.38
N ASP A 155 -0.04 21.45 -0.42
CA ASP A 155 -0.52 20.64 0.73
C ASP A 155 0.58 20.10 1.67
N GLY A 156 1.76 20.72 1.65
CA GLY A 156 2.90 20.37 2.51
C GLY A 156 3.70 19.16 2.00
N PRO A 157 4.91 18.92 2.56
CA PRO A 157 5.82 17.88 2.08
C PRO A 157 5.22 16.46 2.17
N TYR A 158 4.36 16.22 3.16
CA TYR A 158 3.83 14.90 3.47
C TYR A 158 2.67 14.44 2.55
N ALA A 159 2.30 15.26 1.55
CA ALA A 159 1.35 14.87 0.49
C ALA A 159 2.04 14.26 -0.75
N TRP A 160 3.37 14.21 -0.73
CA TRP A 160 4.24 13.94 -1.89
C TRP A 160 5.00 12.61 -1.81
N GLY A 161 4.51 11.66 -1.00
CA GLY A 161 5.00 10.29 -1.03
C GLY A 161 4.73 9.61 -2.37
N TYR A 162 5.48 8.55 -2.68
CA TYR A 162 5.30 7.76 -3.91
C TYR A 162 5.54 8.55 -5.20
N CYS A 163 6.46 9.53 -5.17
CA CYS A 163 6.80 10.37 -6.33
C CYS A 163 7.92 9.78 -7.21
N PHE A 164 8.77 8.92 -6.62
CA PHE A 164 9.85 8.22 -7.32
C PHE A 164 9.62 6.71 -7.32
N ILE A 165 10.12 6.04 -8.37
CA ILE A 165 10.15 4.57 -8.48
C ILE A 165 11.56 4.05 -8.27
N THR A 166 12.56 4.72 -8.83
CA THR A 166 13.96 4.29 -8.79
C THR A 166 14.83 5.33 -8.12
N GLU A 167 15.88 4.87 -7.47
CA GLU A 167 16.96 5.68 -6.93
C GLU A 167 17.49 6.68 -7.98
N ASN A 168 17.81 7.91 -7.53
CA ASN A 168 18.36 8.94 -8.40
C ASN A 168 19.83 8.66 -8.79
N ASN A 169 20.65 8.27 -7.81
CA ASN A 169 22.10 8.07 -7.97
C ASN A 169 22.47 6.59 -8.09
N LYS A 170 21.86 5.92 -9.08
CA LYS A 170 21.91 4.47 -9.27
C LYS A 170 23.33 3.89 -9.23
N GLN A 171 23.55 2.93 -8.35
CA GLN A 171 24.75 2.09 -8.34
C GLN A 171 24.41 0.61 -8.57
N THR A 172 25.42 -0.23 -8.72
CA THR A 172 25.20 -1.66 -8.99
C THR A 172 24.72 -2.43 -7.77
N TYR A 173 25.18 -2.08 -6.57
CA TYR A 173 24.85 -2.75 -5.30
C TYR A 173 24.92 -4.29 -5.39
N CYS A 174 26.08 -4.80 -5.80
CA CYS A 174 26.34 -6.23 -5.95
C CYS A 174 27.41 -6.69 -4.95
N THR A 175 27.03 -7.62 -4.08
CA THR A 175 27.92 -8.33 -3.15
C THR A 175 27.68 -9.84 -3.34
N PRO A 176 28.47 -10.52 -4.21
CA PRO A 176 28.17 -11.88 -4.68
C PRO A 176 28.61 -12.93 -3.66
N THR A 177 28.05 -12.89 -2.45
CA THR A 177 28.29 -13.89 -1.40
C THR A 177 27.23 -15.00 -1.49
N ASP A 178 26.01 -14.72 -1.04
CA ASP A 178 24.92 -15.70 -0.97
C ASP A 178 23.97 -15.64 -2.16
N TRP A 179 24.00 -14.52 -2.91
CA TRP A 179 23.14 -14.28 -4.06
C TRP A 179 23.98 -13.83 -5.27
N PRO A 180 23.85 -14.48 -6.43
CA PRO A 180 24.64 -14.12 -7.59
C PRO A 180 24.23 -12.76 -8.15
N CYS A 181 25.15 -12.12 -8.86
CA CYS A 181 24.85 -10.91 -9.63
C CYS A 181 24.75 -11.28 -11.10
N ALA A 182 23.56 -11.12 -11.67
CA ALA A 182 23.33 -11.40 -13.07
C ALA A 182 24.10 -10.41 -13.96
N SER A 183 24.66 -10.91 -15.07
CA SER A 183 25.45 -10.09 -15.99
C SER A 183 24.65 -8.90 -16.52
N GLY A 184 25.22 -7.70 -16.45
CA GLY A 184 24.58 -6.47 -16.90
C GLY A 184 23.41 -5.98 -16.03
N LYS A 185 23.15 -6.61 -14.87
CA LYS A 185 22.08 -6.20 -13.95
C LYS A 185 22.60 -5.36 -12.80
N GLN A 186 21.74 -4.49 -12.29
CA GLN A 186 22.01 -3.58 -11.18
C GLN A 186 20.88 -3.63 -10.15
N TYR A 187 21.23 -3.51 -8.88
CA TYR A 187 20.36 -3.68 -7.73
C TYR A 187 20.22 -2.39 -6.89
N TYR A 188 20.21 -1.24 -7.56
CA TYR A 188 19.85 0.07 -6.97
C TYR A 188 18.43 0.08 -6.42
N GLY A 189 18.11 1.11 -5.62
CA GLY A 189 16.80 1.28 -5.00
C GLY A 189 15.66 1.28 -6.00
N ARG A 190 14.70 0.37 -5.83
CA ARG A 190 13.45 0.34 -6.62
C ARG A 190 12.22 0.12 -5.74
N GLY A 191 11.09 0.67 -6.19
CA GLY A 191 9.79 0.48 -5.57
C GLY A 191 9.60 1.24 -4.25
N PRO A 192 8.48 0.99 -3.55
CA PRO A 192 8.08 1.77 -2.39
C PRO A 192 9.06 1.73 -1.22
N ILE A 193 9.79 0.62 -1.04
CA ILE A 193 10.79 0.49 0.04
C ILE A 193 12.22 0.78 -0.45
N GLN A 194 12.38 1.25 -1.69
CA GLN A 194 13.68 1.40 -2.36
C GLN A 194 14.58 0.16 -2.16
N LEU A 195 14.05 -1.02 -2.51
CA LEU A 195 14.75 -2.30 -2.37
C LEU A 195 16.13 -2.21 -3.04
N THR A 196 17.19 -2.43 -2.28
CA THR A 196 18.58 -2.22 -2.69
C THR A 196 19.43 -3.44 -2.33
N HIS A 197 20.45 -3.74 -3.12
CA HIS A 197 21.37 -4.89 -3.06
C HIS A 197 20.85 -6.23 -3.58
N ASN A 198 21.71 -6.94 -4.33
CA ASN A 198 21.44 -8.27 -4.91
C ASN A 198 20.88 -9.28 -3.90
N TYR A 199 21.37 -9.31 -2.65
CA TYR A 199 20.87 -10.24 -1.65
C TYR A 199 19.40 -9.97 -1.28
N ASN A 200 18.98 -8.70 -1.21
CA ASN A 200 17.59 -8.35 -0.94
C ASN A 200 16.69 -8.67 -2.14
N TYR A 201 17.15 -8.41 -3.37
CA TYR A 201 16.42 -8.82 -4.57
C TYR A 201 16.23 -10.33 -4.64
N GLY A 202 17.27 -11.09 -4.31
CA GLY A 202 17.21 -12.55 -4.26
C GLY A 202 16.23 -13.09 -3.22
N GLN A 203 16.34 -12.61 -1.98
CA GLN A 203 15.44 -13.02 -0.89
C GLN A 203 13.98 -12.62 -1.18
N ALA A 204 13.74 -11.38 -1.62
CA ALA A 204 12.42 -10.90 -1.99
C ALA A 204 11.83 -11.71 -3.15
N GLY A 205 12.63 -11.91 -4.20
CA GLY A 205 12.23 -12.65 -5.39
C GLY A 205 11.83 -14.09 -5.07
N SER A 206 12.66 -14.78 -4.27
CA SER A 206 12.35 -16.12 -3.77
C SER A 206 11.03 -16.15 -3.00
N ALA A 207 10.82 -15.21 -2.07
CA ALA A 207 9.61 -15.16 -1.25
C ALA A 207 8.33 -14.88 -2.06
N ILE A 208 8.41 -14.07 -3.13
CA ILE A 208 7.25 -13.70 -3.95
C ILE A 208 7.10 -14.55 -5.23
N GLY A 209 7.97 -15.55 -5.42
CA GLY A 209 7.96 -16.43 -6.59
C GLY A 209 8.34 -15.73 -7.91
N THR A 210 9.22 -14.74 -7.86
CA THR A 210 9.66 -13.95 -9.03
C THR A 210 11.18 -13.91 -9.11
N ASP A 211 11.76 -14.20 -10.28
CA ASP A 211 13.21 -14.11 -10.48
C ASP A 211 13.68 -12.64 -10.59
N LEU A 212 13.90 -12.03 -9.44
CA LEU A 212 14.40 -10.66 -9.31
C LEU A 212 15.92 -10.54 -9.38
N ILE A 213 16.66 -11.66 -9.36
CA ILE A 213 18.11 -11.64 -9.59
C ILE A 213 18.39 -11.34 -11.06
N ASN A 214 17.72 -12.04 -11.97
CA ASN A 214 17.91 -11.83 -13.41
C ASN A 214 17.01 -10.71 -13.96
N ASN A 215 15.90 -10.39 -13.27
CA ASN A 215 14.95 -9.38 -13.71
C ASN A 215 14.66 -8.31 -12.63
N PRO A 216 15.69 -7.62 -12.09
CA PRO A 216 15.48 -6.64 -11.01
C PRO A 216 14.62 -5.45 -11.44
N ASP A 217 14.58 -5.13 -12.73
CA ASP A 217 13.78 -4.03 -13.27
C ASP A 217 12.26 -4.25 -13.10
N LEU A 218 11.80 -5.48 -12.88
CA LEU A 218 10.38 -5.78 -12.58
C LEU A 218 9.88 -5.00 -11.36
N VAL A 219 10.75 -4.72 -10.38
CA VAL A 219 10.38 -3.92 -9.20
C VAL A 219 10.04 -2.46 -9.58
N ALA A 220 10.49 -1.99 -10.75
CA ALA A 220 10.22 -0.65 -11.28
C ALA A 220 9.30 -0.62 -12.50
N THR A 221 8.91 -1.78 -13.05
CA THR A 221 8.04 -1.86 -14.25
C THR A 221 6.72 -2.58 -14.02
N ASP A 222 6.62 -3.41 -12.97
CA ASP A 222 5.36 -4.02 -12.54
C ASP A 222 4.96 -3.47 -11.16
N PRO A 223 3.86 -2.71 -11.05
CA PRO A 223 3.49 -2.07 -9.79
C PRO A 223 3.06 -3.09 -8.71
N THR A 224 2.54 -4.25 -9.09
CA THR A 224 2.18 -5.30 -8.12
C THR A 224 3.44 -5.92 -7.55
N ILE A 225 4.43 -6.27 -8.38
CA ILE A 225 5.74 -6.75 -7.91
C ILE A 225 6.41 -5.69 -7.04
N SER A 226 6.33 -4.42 -7.44
CA SER A 226 6.85 -3.28 -6.67
C SER A 226 6.27 -3.22 -5.25
N PHE A 227 4.95 -3.33 -5.10
CA PHE A 227 4.33 -3.39 -3.77
C PHE A 227 4.67 -4.67 -3.02
N LYS A 228 4.75 -5.82 -3.71
CA LYS A 228 5.09 -7.10 -3.09
C LYS A 228 6.49 -7.07 -2.45
N THR A 229 7.49 -6.44 -3.07
CA THR A 229 8.82 -6.34 -2.45
C THR A 229 8.82 -5.47 -1.21
N ALA A 230 8.04 -4.37 -1.20
CA ALA A 230 7.89 -3.52 -0.02
C ALA A 230 7.18 -4.25 1.13
N MET A 231 6.11 -4.99 0.84
CA MET A 231 5.39 -5.78 1.84
C MET A 231 6.22 -6.98 2.32
N TRP A 232 6.99 -7.63 1.44
CA TRP A 232 7.95 -8.64 1.86
C TRP A 232 8.93 -8.08 2.88
N PHE A 233 9.54 -6.92 2.62
CA PHE A 233 10.48 -6.30 3.55
C PHE A 233 9.79 -6.00 4.89
N TRP A 234 8.58 -5.44 4.86
CA TRP A 234 7.81 -5.09 6.04
C TRP A 234 7.46 -6.30 6.93
N MET A 235 7.10 -7.42 6.30
CA MET A 235 6.61 -8.62 6.96
C MET A 235 7.74 -9.57 7.41
N THR A 236 8.95 -9.42 6.86
CA THR A 236 10.03 -10.40 7.04
C THR A 236 11.06 -9.93 8.08
N PRO A 237 11.29 -10.67 9.17
CA PRO A 237 12.42 -10.40 10.06
C PRO A 237 13.74 -10.69 9.36
N GLN A 238 14.78 -9.90 9.64
CA GLN A 238 16.09 -10.04 9.02
C GLN A 238 17.19 -10.04 10.07
N ALA A 239 17.85 -11.20 10.24
CA ALA A 239 18.90 -11.40 11.24
C ALA A 239 18.45 -10.96 12.66
N SER A 240 19.09 -9.93 13.23
CA SER A 240 18.78 -9.37 14.55
C SER A 240 17.52 -8.50 14.56
N LYS A 241 17.02 -8.08 13.40
CA LYS A 241 15.88 -7.17 13.25
C LYS A 241 14.56 -7.95 13.27
N PRO A 242 13.59 -7.59 14.14
CA PRO A 242 12.22 -8.10 13.99
C PRO A 242 11.60 -7.56 12.70
N SER A 243 10.47 -8.14 12.27
CA SER A 243 9.69 -7.53 11.19
C SER A 243 9.01 -6.24 11.65
N SER A 244 8.91 -5.26 10.75
CA SER A 244 8.16 -4.03 11.01
C SER A 244 6.70 -4.31 11.36
N HIS A 245 6.12 -5.34 10.73
CA HIS A 245 4.81 -5.89 11.09
C HIS A 245 4.71 -6.20 12.58
N ASN A 246 5.59 -7.08 13.09
CA ASN A 246 5.52 -7.50 14.49
C ASN A 246 5.73 -6.35 15.48
N VAL A 247 6.53 -5.35 15.11
CA VAL A 247 6.70 -4.13 15.92
C VAL A 247 5.39 -3.34 16.00
N ILE A 248 4.76 -3.04 14.86
CA ILE A 248 3.59 -2.12 14.84
C ILE A 248 2.32 -2.76 15.42
N ILE A 249 2.17 -4.09 15.30
CA ILE A 249 1.04 -4.82 15.89
C ILE A 249 1.24 -5.15 17.37
N GLY A 250 2.41 -4.82 17.94
CA GLY A 250 2.74 -5.07 19.33
C GLY A 250 3.04 -6.54 19.67
N SER A 251 3.43 -7.36 18.70
CA SER A 251 3.81 -8.77 18.92
C SER A 251 5.31 -8.97 19.15
N TRP A 252 6.13 -7.94 18.90
CA TRP A 252 7.54 -7.97 19.22
C TRP A 252 7.80 -7.57 20.68
N THR A 253 8.45 -8.47 21.43
CA THR A 253 8.97 -8.20 22.77
C THR A 253 10.47 -7.89 22.68
N PRO A 254 10.93 -6.68 23.06
CA PRO A 254 12.36 -6.36 23.06
C PRO A 254 13.16 -7.30 23.94
N SER A 255 14.34 -7.72 23.46
CA SER A 255 15.30 -8.46 24.28
C SER A 255 15.99 -7.53 25.29
N ALA A 256 16.81 -8.11 26.18
CA ALA A 256 17.68 -7.31 27.06
C ALA A 256 18.69 -6.46 26.25
N ILE A 257 19.13 -6.95 25.09
CA ILE A 257 20.04 -6.21 24.18
C ILE A 257 19.31 -5.05 23.51
N ASP A 258 18.03 -5.22 23.18
CA ASP A 258 17.21 -4.14 22.61
C ASP A 258 16.92 -3.05 23.64
N THR A 259 16.54 -3.47 24.84
CA THR A 259 16.24 -2.56 25.95
C THR A 259 17.46 -1.71 26.32
N SER A 260 18.65 -2.34 26.44
CA SER A 260 19.89 -1.60 26.74
C SER A 260 20.35 -0.68 25.62
N ALA A 261 19.96 -0.98 24.37
CA ALA A 261 20.18 -0.14 23.20
C ALA A 261 19.09 0.94 22.99
N GLY A 262 18.14 1.06 23.91
CA GLY A 262 17.03 2.02 23.81
C GLY A 262 15.95 1.66 22.78
N ARG A 263 16.01 0.46 22.17
CA ARG A 263 15.04 0.00 21.19
C ARG A 263 13.77 -0.52 21.88
N VAL A 264 12.72 0.28 21.81
CA VAL A 264 11.41 0.01 22.43
C VAL A 264 10.30 0.00 21.38
N PRO A 265 9.17 -0.73 21.57
CA PRO A 265 8.13 -0.84 20.56
C PRO A 265 7.57 0.53 20.16
N GLY A 266 7.47 0.77 18.86
CA GLY A 266 6.99 2.02 18.29
C GLY A 266 7.53 2.29 16.89
N TYR A 267 7.05 3.37 16.29
CA TYR A 267 7.39 3.73 14.91
C TYR A 267 8.89 4.03 14.72
N GLY A 268 9.57 4.51 15.76
CA GLY A 268 11.01 4.75 15.74
C GLY A 268 11.84 3.49 15.49
N VAL A 269 11.49 2.35 16.11
CA VAL A 269 12.19 1.08 15.85
C VAL A 269 11.99 0.62 14.41
N ILE A 270 10.86 0.94 13.78
CA ILE A 270 10.62 0.64 12.36
C ILE A 270 11.59 1.43 11.47
N THR A 271 11.80 2.72 11.77
CA THR A 271 12.84 3.51 11.11
C THR A 271 14.23 2.91 11.31
N ASN A 272 14.52 2.42 12.53
CA ASN A 272 15.79 1.74 12.84
C ASN A 272 15.98 0.45 12.02
N ILE A 273 14.92 -0.36 11.86
CA ILE A 273 14.94 -1.57 11.02
C ILE A 273 15.30 -1.22 9.56
N ILE A 274 14.66 -0.17 9.02
CA ILE A 274 14.79 0.23 7.61
C ILE A 274 16.17 0.85 7.34
N ASN A 275 16.58 1.86 8.11
CA ASN A 275 17.81 2.61 7.83
C ASN A 275 18.56 3.13 9.07
N GLY A 276 18.46 2.39 10.18
CA GLY A 276 18.99 2.85 11.47
C GLY A 276 20.49 3.14 11.49
N GLY A 277 21.29 2.42 10.69
CA GLY A 277 22.73 2.65 10.59
C GLY A 277 23.10 4.04 10.07
N LEU A 278 22.18 4.74 9.40
CA LEU A 278 22.36 6.12 8.93
C LEU A 278 21.54 7.13 9.73
N GLU A 279 20.40 6.73 10.29
CA GLU A 279 19.36 7.65 10.78
C GLU A 279 19.18 7.67 12.30
N CYS A 280 19.65 6.66 13.03
CA CYS A 280 19.34 6.49 14.45
C CYS A 280 20.57 6.61 15.37
N GLY A 281 20.34 6.97 16.63
CA GLY A 281 21.37 6.93 17.69
C GLY A 281 22.32 8.14 17.74
N HIS A 282 22.01 9.22 17.01
CA HIS A 282 22.84 10.42 16.94
C HIS A 282 22.05 11.73 17.14
N GLY A 283 20.90 11.65 17.82
CA GLY A 283 20.04 12.79 18.08
C GLY A 283 19.08 13.09 16.92
N SER A 284 18.61 14.33 16.86
CA SER A 284 17.60 14.75 15.88
C SER A 284 18.12 14.63 14.44
N ASP A 285 17.39 13.87 13.62
CA ASP A 285 17.68 13.69 12.20
C ASP A 285 16.49 14.12 11.32
N PRO A 286 16.72 14.91 10.25
CA PRO A 286 15.64 15.39 9.38
C PRO A 286 14.95 14.28 8.57
N ARG A 287 15.63 13.17 8.27
CA ARG A 287 15.04 12.02 7.55
C ARG A 287 14.07 11.27 8.45
N VAL A 288 14.46 11.04 9.70
CA VAL A 288 13.56 10.49 10.73
C VAL A 288 12.35 11.41 10.95
N ALA A 289 12.58 12.73 11.02
CA ALA A 289 11.49 13.70 11.16
C ALA A 289 10.51 13.66 9.97
N ASP A 290 11.00 13.46 8.74
CA ASP A 290 10.17 13.31 7.55
C ASP A 290 9.32 12.03 7.58
N ARG A 291 9.93 10.88 7.96
CA ARG A 291 9.20 9.62 8.19
C ARG A 291 8.07 9.79 9.21
N ILE A 292 8.35 10.50 10.32
CA ILE A 292 7.35 10.80 11.36
C ILE A 292 6.26 11.73 10.83
N GLY A 293 6.62 12.72 10.00
CA GLY A 293 5.68 13.66 9.40
C GLY A 293 4.63 12.97 8.51
N PHE A 294 5.07 12.07 7.62
CA PHE A 294 4.17 11.22 6.86
C PHE A 294 3.28 10.36 7.77
N TYR A 295 3.86 9.73 8.79
CA TYR A 295 3.14 8.85 9.71
C TYR A 295 2.02 9.58 10.46
N LYS A 296 2.33 10.76 11.02
CA LYS A 296 1.33 11.60 11.69
C LYS A 296 0.20 11.99 10.75
N ARG A 297 0.52 12.48 9.54
CA ARG A 297 -0.50 12.83 8.53
C ARG A 297 -1.41 11.65 8.20
N TYR A 298 -0.84 10.45 8.04
CA TYR A 298 -1.60 9.25 7.71
C TYR A 298 -2.44 8.72 8.87
N CYS A 299 -1.93 8.77 10.09
CA CYS A 299 -2.73 8.50 11.29
C CYS A 299 -3.90 9.48 11.44
N ASP A 300 -3.68 10.78 11.18
CA ASP A 300 -4.74 11.80 11.25
C ASP A 300 -5.84 11.53 10.22
N ILE A 301 -5.47 11.17 8.98
CA ILE A 301 -6.42 10.80 7.92
C ILE A 301 -7.24 9.55 8.32
N LEU A 302 -6.60 8.57 8.96
CA LEU A 302 -7.25 7.33 9.40
C LEU A 302 -7.99 7.45 10.74
N GLY A 303 -7.85 8.58 11.44
CA GLY A 303 -8.48 8.82 12.74
C GLY A 303 -7.95 7.93 13.86
N VAL A 304 -6.63 7.65 13.88
CA VAL A 304 -5.99 6.83 14.91
C VAL A 304 -4.84 7.55 15.61
N SER A 305 -4.56 7.18 16.86
CA SER A 305 -3.40 7.73 17.59
C SER A 305 -2.08 7.22 17.01
N TYR A 306 -1.05 8.05 17.10
CA TYR A 306 0.30 7.74 16.62
C TYR A 306 0.97 6.61 17.43
N GLY A 307 0.55 6.42 18.68
CA GLY A 307 1.30 5.63 19.66
C GLY A 307 2.53 6.39 20.17
N ASP A 308 3.37 5.68 20.92
CA ASP A 308 4.57 6.23 21.54
C ASP A 308 5.84 5.89 20.75
N ASN A 309 6.99 6.41 21.20
CA ASN A 309 8.32 6.08 20.68
C ASN A 309 8.44 6.27 19.16
N LEU A 310 8.07 7.46 18.69
CA LEU A 310 7.99 7.76 17.26
C LEU A 310 9.35 7.92 16.59
N ASP A 311 10.38 8.31 17.34
CA ASP A 311 11.73 8.52 16.85
C ASP A 311 12.69 7.40 17.29
N CYS A 312 13.84 7.36 16.62
CA CYS A 312 14.97 6.52 16.98
C CYS A 312 16.21 7.34 17.34
N TYR A 313 16.04 8.60 17.75
CA TYR A 313 17.15 9.55 17.92
C TYR A 313 18.20 9.04 18.92
N ASN A 314 17.75 8.32 19.95
CA ASN A 314 18.60 7.77 21.00
C ASN A 314 18.68 6.23 20.98
N GLN A 315 18.23 5.60 19.89
CA GLN A 315 18.30 4.14 19.76
C GLN A 315 19.59 3.74 19.05
N SER A 316 20.38 2.84 19.63
CA SER A 316 21.49 2.24 18.87
C SER A 316 20.95 1.45 17.69
N HIS A 317 21.58 1.59 16.52
CA HIS A 317 21.14 0.86 15.34
C HIS A 317 21.27 -0.66 15.53
N PHE A 318 20.42 -1.42 14.83
CA PHE A 318 20.62 -2.88 14.75
C PHE A 318 21.95 -3.17 14.05
N ALA A 319 22.70 -4.14 14.60
CA ALA A 319 23.93 -4.67 14.01
C ALA A 319 23.62 -5.83 13.05
#